data_AF-A0ABC9BPK7-F1
#
_entry.id   AF-A0ABC9BPK7-F1
#
_cell.length_a   1.000
_cell.length_b   1.000
_cell.length_c   1.000
_cell.angle_alpha   90.00
_cell.angle_beta   90.00
_cell.angle_gamma   90.00
#
_symmetry.space_group_name_H-M   'P 1'
#
loop_
_entity.id
_entity.type
_entity.pdbx_description
1 polymer ?
#
loop_
_entity_poly.entity_id
_entity_poly.type
_entity_poly.pdbx_seq_one_letter_code
_entity_poly.pdbx_strand_id
1 'polypeptide(L)'
;MFPSLLSRLPSPLLTAASTTSTASPTPTPPQTLRLPPNNNKPLATTLVAAAAAASLLFLSPSSPPPTLADPEFTVYYGTAASAANYGGYGGNASKKDTAEYVYDVPTGWKERLVSKVEKGTNGTDSEFFNPRKRTEKEYVAFLPGIRALAPLSAVLDNLALSDVVLQDQIATAEGVRAEERQGGEGQVYYEYEVAGAGAHSLISVTCARNKLYAHFVTAPNAEWGRDEAMLRRLHESFKTIQPGAPPPATES
;
A
#
# COMPACT_ATOMS: atom_id res chain seq x y z
N MET A 1 -53.04 36.47 35.71
CA MET A 1 -53.98 35.35 35.48
C MET A 1 -53.14 34.14 35.06
N PHE A 2 -53.31 33.04 35.79
CA PHE A 2 -52.64 31.72 35.74
C PHE A 2 -52.71 30.99 34.37
N PRO A 3 -52.09 29.80 34.16
CA PRO A 3 -50.88 29.14 34.74
C PRO A 3 -50.02 28.37 33.69
N SER A 4 -49.11 27.51 34.18
CA SER A 4 -48.66 26.23 33.59
C SER A 4 -47.49 26.27 32.58
N LEU A 5 -46.53 25.34 32.53
CA LEU A 5 -46.38 24.00 33.12
C LEU A 5 -44.89 23.60 33.07
N LEU A 6 -44.44 22.84 34.08
CA LEU A 6 -43.17 22.11 34.12
C LEU A 6 -43.01 21.17 32.91
N SER A 7 -41.77 20.97 32.45
CA SER A 7 -41.30 19.68 31.93
C SER A 7 -39.76 19.61 31.98
N ARG A 8 -39.27 18.97 33.04
CA ARG A 8 -37.89 18.45 33.15
C ARG A 8 -37.81 17.18 32.31
N LEU A 9 -36.79 17.06 31.47
CA LEU A 9 -36.41 15.79 30.84
C LEU A 9 -35.10 15.27 31.46
N PRO A 10 -35.00 13.95 31.74
CA PRO A 10 -33.92 13.35 32.52
C PRO A 10 -32.69 12.96 31.67
N SER A 11 -31.50 13.08 32.29
CA SER A 11 -30.23 12.53 31.82
C SER A 11 -30.24 11.00 31.81
N PRO A 12 -29.62 10.32 30.83
CA PRO A 12 -29.46 8.88 30.86
C PRO A 12 -28.35 8.46 31.84
N LEU A 13 -28.68 7.53 32.75
CA LEU A 13 -27.72 6.84 33.61
C LEU A 13 -26.89 5.84 32.79
N LEU A 14 -25.57 5.89 33.01
CA LEU A 14 -24.61 4.86 32.63
C LEU A 14 -24.79 3.65 33.56
N THR A 15 -25.17 2.50 33.00
CA THR A 15 -25.15 1.22 33.70
C THR A 15 -23.83 0.52 33.40
N ALA A 16 -22.96 0.47 34.41
CA ALA A 16 -21.83 -0.44 34.48
C ALA A 16 -22.32 -1.84 34.87
N ALA A 17 -21.79 -2.88 34.23
CA ALA A 17 -21.89 -4.25 34.71
C ALA A 17 -20.48 -4.84 34.81
N SER A 18 -20.07 -5.15 36.04
CA SER A 18 -18.83 -5.85 36.37
C SER A 18 -19.12 -7.31 36.73
N THR A 19 -18.37 -8.20 36.08
CA THR A 19 -17.78 -9.48 36.55
C THR A 19 -18.54 -10.38 37.53
N THR A 20 -18.67 -11.66 37.15
CA THR A 20 -18.33 -12.79 38.05
C THR A 20 -17.71 -13.96 37.27
N SER A 21 -16.67 -14.50 37.89
CA SER A 21 -15.80 -15.64 37.56
C SER A 21 -16.45 -17.01 37.73
N THR A 22 -15.99 -18.01 36.94
CA THR A 22 -15.75 -19.45 37.26
C THR A 22 -15.44 -20.16 35.93
N ALA A 23 -14.58 -21.16 35.74
CA ALA A 23 -13.62 -21.90 36.56
C ALA A 23 -12.67 -22.65 35.57
N SER A 24 -11.43 -22.94 35.96
CA SER A 24 -10.55 -23.95 35.33
C SER A 24 -10.63 -25.25 36.14
N PRO A 25 -10.56 -26.45 35.52
CA PRO A 25 -9.27 -27.16 35.35
C PRO A 25 -9.22 -27.92 33.99
N THR A 26 -8.10 -28.26 33.36
CA THR A 26 -7.03 -29.20 33.76
C THR A 26 -6.02 -29.25 32.59
N PRO A 27 -4.71 -29.43 32.82
CA PRO A 27 -3.68 -29.38 31.78
C PRO A 27 -3.60 -30.67 30.95
N THR A 28 -3.61 -30.53 29.62
CA THR A 28 -3.33 -31.62 28.67
C THR A 28 -1.81 -31.70 28.43
N PRO A 29 -1.18 -32.89 28.52
CA PRO A 29 0.27 -33.04 28.37
C PRO A 29 0.74 -32.82 26.92
N PRO A 30 2.00 -32.37 26.73
CA PRO A 30 2.56 -32.11 25.40
C PRO A 30 2.77 -33.43 24.65
N GLN A 31 2.06 -33.60 23.54
CA GLN A 31 2.35 -34.67 22.59
C GLN A 31 3.63 -34.32 21.83
N THR A 32 4.72 -34.96 22.21
CA THR A 32 6.00 -34.94 21.50
C THR A 32 5.82 -35.53 20.11
N LEU A 33 5.82 -34.67 19.08
CA LEU A 33 5.97 -35.08 17.68
C LEU A 33 7.37 -35.68 17.51
N ARG A 34 7.43 -37.01 17.47
CA ARG A 34 8.63 -37.77 17.07
C ARG A 34 8.83 -37.60 15.56
N LEU A 35 9.84 -36.82 15.17
CA LEU A 35 10.39 -36.81 13.82
C LEU A 35 11.06 -38.17 13.53
N PRO A 36 10.75 -38.85 12.41
CA PRO A 36 11.52 -40.00 11.97
C PRO A 36 12.91 -39.58 11.46
N PRO A 37 13.96 -40.40 11.69
CA PRO A 37 15.32 -40.09 11.27
C PRO A 37 15.50 -40.18 9.75
N ASN A 38 16.03 -39.08 9.21
CA ASN A 38 17.06 -38.94 8.19
C ASN A 38 17.34 -40.17 7.28
N ASN A 39 17.05 -40.04 5.98
CA ASN A 39 17.59 -40.93 4.95
C ASN A 39 18.08 -40.11 3.74
N ASN A 40 19.13 -39.31 3.96
CA ASN A 40 19.84 -38.64 2.88
C ASN A 40 20.79 -39.64 2.22
N LYS A 41 20.38 -40.20 1.08
CA LYS A 41 21.28 -40.90 0.18
C LYS A 41 22.13 -39.89 -0.60
N PRO A 42 23.46 -40.05 -0.65
CA PRO A 42 24.33 -39.20 -1.45
C PRO A 42 24.22 -39.60 -2.93
N LEU A 43 23.88 -38.66 -3.81
CA LEU A 43 24.06 -38.84 -5.24
C LEU A 43 25.38 -38.19 -5.65
N ALA A 44 26.42 -39.03 -5.75
CA ALA A 44 27.72 -38.63 -6.26
C ALA A 44 27.70 -38.61 -7.80
N THR A 45 28.17 -37.48 -8.32
CA THR A 45 29.11 -37.34 -9.45
C THR A 45 28.81 -38.05 -10.77
N THR A 46 28.65 -37.27 -11.84
CA THR A 46 29.49 -37.46 -13.05
C THR A 46 29.66 -36.13 -13.79
N LEU A 47 30.89 -35.63 -13.77
CA LEU A 47 31.43 -34.61 -14.65
C LEU A 47 31.72 -35.28 -15.99
N VAL A 48 31.15 -34.80 -17.09
CA VAL A 48 31.68 -35.09 -18.43
C VAL A 48 31.97 -33.77 -19.11
N ALA A 49 33.26 -33.45 -19.15
CA ALA A 49 33.81 -32.49 -20.07
C ALA A 49 33.81 -33.10 -21.48
N ALA A 50 33.23 -32.40 -22.45
CA ALA A 50 33.48 -32.64 -23.86
C ALA A 50 33.78 -31.29 -24.51
N ALA A 51 35.07 -31.02 -24.67
CA ALA A 51 35.58 -29.96 -25.53
C ALA A 51 35.55 -30.46 -26.98
N ALA A 52 34.94 -29.69 -27.88
CA ALA A 52 35.21 -29.76 -29.31
C ALA A 52 35.02 -28.38 -29.90
N ALA A 53 36.14 -27.79 -30.32
CA ALA A 53 36.20 -26.54 -31.07
C ALA A 53 35.71 -26.78 -32.51
N ALA A 54 34.83 -25.90 -33.00
CA ALA A 54 34.62 -25.69 -34.43
C ALA A 54 34.31 -24.21 -34.65
N SER A 55 35.35 -23.49 -35.06
CA SER A 55 35.32 -22.13 -35.56
C SER A 55 34.47 -22.04 -36.84
N LEU A 56 33.37 -21.30 -36.76
CA LEU A 56 32.65 -20.79 -37.93
C LEU A 56 32.41 -19.29 -37.72
N LEU A 57 33.24 -18.49 -38.40
CA LEU A 57 33.02 -17.06 -38.62
C LEU A 57 31.76 -16.89 -39.48
N PHE A 58 30.65 -16.59 -38.83
CA PHE A 58 29.50 -15.97 -39.50
C PHE A 58 29.39 -14.53 -38.99
N LEU A 59 29.64 -13.58 -39.88
CA LEU A 59 29.22 -12.19 -39.71
C LEU A 59 27.69 -12.18 -39.77
N SER A 60 27.06 -12.35 -38.61
CA SER A 60 25.64 -12.09 -38.40
C SER A 60 25.50 -10.74 -37.70
N PRO A 61 24.62 -9.84 -38.16
CA PRO A 61 24.34 -8.61 -37.44
C PRO A 61 23.89 -8.94 -36.02
N SER A 62 24.58 -8.36 -35.04
CA SER A 62 24.23 -8.41 -33.62
C SER A 62 22.87 -7.77 -33.43
N SER A 63 21.81 -8.56 -33.52
CA SER A 63 20.53 -8.19 -32.91
C SER A 63 20.78 -8.03 -31.42
N PRO A 64 20.45 -6.88 -30.81
CA PRO A 64 20.58 -6.73 -29.37
C PRO A 64 19.78 -7.84 -28.67
N PRO A 65 20.24 -8.33 -27.49
CA PRO A 65 19.41 -9.20 -26.67
C PRO A 65 18.05 -8.53 -26.45
N PRO A 66 16.95 -9.27 -26.32
CA PRO A 66 15.67 -8.66 -26.00
C PRO A 66 15.86 -7.89 -24.70
N THR A 67 15.89 -6.56 -24.80
CA THR A 67 15.72 -5.67 -23.65
C THR A 67 14.45 -6.18 -22.98
N LEU A 68 14.58 -6.59 -21.72
CA LEU A 68 13.44 -6.86 -20.85
C LEU A 68 12.50 -5.67 -21.07
N ALA A 69 11.39 -5.86 -21.77
CA ALA A 69 10.54 -4.75 -22.17
C ALA A 69 10.24 -3.96 -20.90
N ASP A 70 10.58 -2.66 -20.90
CA ASP A 70 10.28 -1.80 -19.77
C ASP A 70 8.80 -2.03 -19.44
N PRO A 71 8.46 -2.26 -18.16
CA PRO A 71 7.07 -2.48 -17.79
C PRO A 71 6.26 -1.30 -18.34
N GLU A 72 5.23 -1.61 -19.12
CA GLU A 72 4.29 -0.58 -19.57
C GLU A 72 3.46 -0.14 -18.37
N PHE A 73 3.15 1.16 -18.28
CA PHE A 73 2.40 1.73 -17.16
C PHE A 73 1.14 2.43 -17.66
N THR A 74 0.06 2.33 -16.90
CA THR A 74 -1.17 3.07 -17.12
C THR A 74 -1.41 4.04 -15.97
N VAL A 75 -1.75 5.29 -16.27
CA VAL A 75 -2.08 6.29 -15.25
C VAL A 75 -3.44 5.98 -14.64
N TYR A 76 -3.48 5.76 -13.33
CA TYR A 76 -4.71 5.67 -12.55
C TYR A 76 -5.17 7.05 -12.10
N TYR A 77 -6.49 7.23 -12.07
CA TYR A 77 -7.14 8.49 -11.66
C TYR A 77 -8.04 8.20 -10.46
N GLY A 78 -7.58 8.60 -9.27
CA GLY A 78 -8.29 8.38 -8.02
C GLY A 78 -9.05 9.62 -7.56
N THR A 79 -10.20 9.41 -6.93
CA THR A 79 -11.15 10.49 -6.61
C THR A 79 -11.19 10.83 -5.13
N ALA A 80 -10.62 10.00 -4.24
CA ALA A 80 -10.68 10.19 -2.79
C ALA A 80 -12.10 10.54 -2.29
N ALA A 81 -13.12 9.92 -2.89
CA ALA A 81 -14.51 10.14 -2.54
C ALA A 81 -14.81 9.51 -1.18
N SER A 82 -15.60 10.16 -0.32
CA SER A 82 -15.93 9.62 1.00
C SER A 82 -16.63 8.24 0.92
N ALA A 83 -16.59 7.47 2.01
CA ALA A 83 -17.30 6.20 2.10
C ALA A 83 -18.84 6.34 1.92
N ALA A 84 -19.40 7.55 2.10
CA ALA A 84 -20.79 7.82 1.80
C ALA A 84 -21.11 7.75 0.29
N ASN A 85 -20.12 8.03 -0.55
CA ASN A 85 -20.20 7.99 -2.01
C ASN A 85 -19.69 6.64 -2.57
N TYR A 86 -19.61 5.62 -1.72
CA TYR A 86 -19.24 4.26 -2.12
C TYR A 86 -20.27 3.67 -3.08
N GLY A 87 -19.80 3.11 -4.20
CA GLY A 87 -20.66 2.64 -5.30
C GLY A 87 -20.54 3.46 -6.59
N GLY A 88 -19.80 4.57 -6.55
CA GLY A 88 -19.39 5.32 -7.73
C GLY A 88 -20.33 6.45 -8.12
N TYR A 89 -19.88 7.22 -9.11
CA TYR A 89 -20.69 8.23 -9.81
C TYR A 89 -21.59 7.52 -10.81
N GLY A 90 -22.92 7.66 -10.66
CA GLY A 90 -23.87 7.21 -11.68
C GLY A 90 -23.77 8.08 -12.94
N GLY A 91 -23.76 7.46 -14.12
CA GLY A 91 -23.70 8.15 -15.43
C GLY A 91 -22.30 8.14 -16.07
N ASN A 92 -22.19 8.64 -17.30
CA ASN A 92 -20.98 8.67 -18.15
C ASN A 92 -19.79 9.51 -17.59
N ALA A 93 -19.72 9.74 -16.28
CA ALA A 93 -18.66 10.51 -15.66
C ALA A 93 -17.34 9.72 -15.70
N SER A 94 -16.30 10.32 -16.30
CA SER A 94 -14.97 9.74 -16.29
C SER A 94 -14.31 9.96 -14.94
N LYS A 95 -13.60 8.94 -14.42
CA LYS A 95 -12.75 9.10 -13.22
C LYS A 95 -11.72 10.23 -13.41
N LYS A 96 -11.32 10.51 -14.66
CA LYS A 96 -10.38 11.59 -14.99
C LYS A 96 -10.90 12.97 -14.61
N ASP A 97 -12.19 13.23 -14.82
CA ASP A 97 -12.79 14.55 -14.61
C ASP A 97 -12.95 14.89 -13.12
N THR A 98 -13.01 13.86 -12.28
CA THR A 98 -13.20 13.97 -10.82
C THR A 98 -11.95 13.60 -10.04
N ALA A 99 -10.84 13.39 -10.73
CA ALA A 99 -9.59 12.95 -10.13
C ALA A 99 -9.06 14.01 -9.15
N GLU A 100 -8.62 13.53 -7.99
CA GLU A 100 -7.91 14.34 -6.99
C GLU A 100 -6.43 13.97 -6.92
N TYR A 101 -6.06 12.79 -7.39
CA TYR A 101 -4.68 12.33 -7.48
C TYR A 101 -4.52 11.34 -8.64
N VAL A 102 -3.27 11.14 -9.05
CA VAL A 102 -2.88 10.14 -10.04
C VAL A 102 -1.59 9.44 -9.62
N TYR A 103 -1.42 8.21 -10.09
CA TYR A 103 -0.18 7.44 -10.02
C TYR A 103 -0.14 6.44 -11.18
N ASP A 104 1.05 5.98 -11.53
CA ASP A 104 1.26 4.96 -12.55
C ASP A 104 0.94 3.58 -11.96
N VAL A 105 0.32 2.70 -12.74
CA VAL A 105 0.05 1.30 -12.39
C VAL A 105 0.71 0.41 -13.43
N PRO A 106 1.47 -0.65 -13.05
CA PRO A 106 2.08 -1.53 -14.04
C PRO A 106 1.02 -2.32 -14.80
N THR A 107 1.24 -2.49 -16.10
CA THR A 107 0.38 -3.32 -16.95
C THR A 107 0.30 -4.75 -16.39
N GLY A 108 -0.93 -5.26 -16.26
CA GLY A 108 -1.20 -6.60 -15.74
C GLY A 108 -1.46 -6.67 -14.24
N TRP A 109 -1.26 -5.57 -13.48
CA TRP A 109 -1.75 -5.48 -12.10
C TRP A 109 -3.28 -5.39 -12.07
N LYS A 110 -3.88 -5.89 -10.99
CA LYS A 110 -5.34 -5.94 -10.83
C LYS A 110 -5.77 -4.97 -9.74
N GLU A 111 -6.80 -4.17 -10.02
CA GLU A 111 -7.49 -3.36 -9.01
C GLU A 111 -8.22 -4.32 -8.05
N ARG A 112 -7.95 -4.19 -6.76
CA ARG A 112 -8.77 -4.82 -5.73
C ARG A 112 -9.97 -3.91 -5.47
N LEU A 113 -11.16 -4.51 -5.40
CA LEU A 113 -12.33 -3.79 -4.93
C LEU A 113 -12.16 -3.46 -3.44
N VAL A 114 -11.89 -2.19 -3.15
CA VAL A 114 -11.90 -1.64 -1.79
C VAL A 114 -13.35 -1.58 -1.31
N SER A 115 -13.63 -1.98 -0.07
CA SER A 115 -14.99 -1.96 0.48
C SER A 115 -15.38 -0.63 1.12
N LYS A 116 -16.69 -0.40 1.33
CA LYS A 116 -17.18 0.77 2.07
C LYS A 116 -16.61 0.86 3.48
N VAL A 117 -16.42 -0.30 4.12
CA VAL A 117 -15.91 -0.40 5.49
C VAL A 117 -14.44 0.00 5.53
N GLU A 118 -13.61 -0.54 4.62
CA GLU A 118 -12.19 -0.15 4.51
C GLU A 118 -12.07 1.36 4.27
N LYS A 119 -12.74 1.86 3.22
CA LYS A 119 -12.76 3.29 2.91
C LYS A 119 -13.21 4.17 4.08
N GLY A 120 -14.14 3.70 4.91
CA GLY A 120 -14.61 4.43 6.09
C GLY A 120 -13.73 4.31 7.32
N THR A 121 -12.89 3.28 7.42
CA THR A 121 -12.11 2.95 8.62
C THR A 121 -10.66 3.39 8.52
N ASN A 122 -9.98 3.04 7.42
CA ASN A 122 -8.57 3.36 7.20
C ASN A 122 -8.36 4.32 6.02
N GLY A 123 -9.44 4.73 5.35
CA GLY A 123 -9.38 5.70 4.26
C GLY A 123 -8.87 5.14 2.94
N THR A 124 -8.71 3.82 2.78
CA THR A 124 -8.29 3.23 1.50
C THR A 124 -9.24 3.65 0.39
N ASP A 125 -8.69 4.21 -0.69
CA ASP A 125 -9.44 4.67 -1.87
C ASP A 125 -9.23 3.77 -3.08
N SER A 126 -7.98 3.35 -3.30
CA SER A 126 -7.59 2.46 -4.39
C SER A 126 -6.51 1.49 -3.92
N GLU A 127 -6.50 0.29 -4.50
CA GLU A 127 -5.47 -0.71 -4.27
C GLU A 127 -5.27 -1.55 -5.54
N PHE A 128 -4.02 -1.72 -5.95
CA PHE A 128 -3.61 -2.58 -7.05
C PHE A 128 -2.60 -3.59 -6.54
N PHE A 129 -2.64 -4.79 -7.09
CA PHE A 129 -1.70 -5.85 -6.74
C PHE A 129 -1.22 -6.61 -7.97
N ASN A 130 -0.01 -7.14 -7.87
CA ASN A 130 0.51 -8.06 -8.87
C ASN A 130 -0.21 -9.42 -8.74
N PRO A 131 -0.99 -9.88 -9.74
CA PRO A 131 -1.71 -11.15 -9.62
C PRO A 131 -0.78 -12.37 -9.52
N ARG A 132 0.48 -12.25 -9.97
CA ARG A 132 1.51 -13.29 -9.83
C ARG A 132 2.18 -13.26 -8.46
N LYS A 133 2.25 -12.08 -7.84
CA LYS A 133 2.90 -11.81 -6.55
C LYS A 133 1.92 -11.05 -5.66
N ARG A 134 0.88 -11.73 -5.15
CA ARG A 134 -0.28 -11.08 -4.51
C ARG A 134 0.03 -10.17 -3.31
N THR A 135 1.21 -10.32 -2.72
CA THR A 135 1.72 -9.53 -1.60
C THR A 135 2.50 -8.29 -2.03
N GLU A 136 2.83 -8.18 -3.31
CA GLU A 136 3.33 -6.98 -3.96
C GLU A 136 2.13 -6.15 -4.41
N LYS A 137 1.99 -4.96 -3.82
CA LYS A 137 0.82 -4.11 -3.98
C LYS A 137 1.15 -2.65 -3.82
N GLU A 138 0.28 -1.81 -4.36
CA GLU A 138 0.23 -0.39 -4.09
C GLU A 138 -1.18 0.02 -3.71
N TYR A 139 -1.31 1.00 -2.83
CA TYR A 139 -2.61 1.53 -2.44
C TYR A 139 -2.50 2.99 -2.04
N VAL A 140 -3.61 3.71 -2.19
CA VAL A 140 -3.76 5.07 -1.68
C VAL A 140 -4.81 5.09 -0.60
N ALA A 141 -4.48 5.72 0.53
CA ALA A 141 -5.42 6.10 1.56
C ALA A 141 -5.55 7.63 1.62
N PHE A 142 -6.70 8.12 2.04
CA PHE A 142 -6.90 9.54 2.32
C PHE A 142 -7.60 9.77 3.66
N LEU A 143 -7.27 10.89 4.30
CA LEU A 143 -7.90 11.35 5.53
C LEU A 143 -8.46 12.77 5.32
N PRO A 144 -9.77 12.97 5.41
CA PRO A 144 -10.36 14.30 5.24
C PRO A 144 -10.13 15.20 6.46
N GLY A 145 -10.17 16.52 6.25
CA GLY A 145 -10.07 17.51 7.33
C GLY A 145 -8.65 17.92 7.70
N ILE A 146 -7.63 17.35 7.03
CA ILE A 146 -6.23 17.65 7.27
C ILE A 146 -5.74 18.64 6.20
N ARG A 147 -5.32 19.83 6.64
CA ARG A 147 -4.87 20.93 5.74
C ARG A 147 -3.36 21.06 5.64
N ALA A 148 -2.65 20.57 6.65
CA ALA A 148 -1.20 20.64 6.74
C ALA A 148 -0.70 19.34 7.37
N LEU A 149 0.49 18.92 6.95
CA LEU A 149 1.14 17.75 7.52
C LEU A 149 1.55 18.06 8.97
N ALA A 150 1.44 17.06 9.84
CA ALA A 150 2.08 17.10 11.15
C ALA A 150 3.62 17.08 10.96
N PRO A 151 4.45 17.25 12.00
CA PRO A 151 5.90 17.10 11.85
C PRO A 151 6.26 15.76 11.18
N LEU A 152 7.30 15.75 10.33
CA LEU A 152 7.76 14.59 9.57
C LEU A 152 7.90 13.32 10.45
N SER A 153 8.41 13.47 11.68
CA SER A 153 8.58 12.35 12.60
C SER A 153 7.28 11.73 13.13
N ALA A 154 6.14 12.42 13.04
CA ALA A 154 4.88 11.99 13.64
C ALA A 154 3.85 11.51 12.60
N VAL A 155 3.99 11.91 11.34
CA VAL A 155 2.98 11.58 10.30
C VAL A 155 2.92 10.08 10.05
N LEU A 156 4.06 9.39 9.98
CA LEU A 156 4.09 7.95 9.74
C LEU A 156 3.40 7.16 10.88
N ASP A 157 3.71 7.48 12.13
CA ASP A 157 3.08 6.84 13.30
C ASP A 157 1.57 7.09 13.35
N ASN A 158 1.12 8.31 13.00
CA ASN A 158 -0.30 8.63 12.94
C ASN A 158 -1.04 7.84 11.86
N LEU A 159 -0.41 7.57 10.71
CA LEU A 159 -0.99 6.72 9.67
C LEU A 159 -1.13 5.27 10.12
N ALA A 160 -0.09 4.76 10.80
CA ALA A 160 -0.04 3.39 11.31
C ALA A 160 -1.14 3.08 12.34
N LEU A 161 -1.72 4.08 13.01
CA LEU A 161 -2.87 3.88 13.92
C LEU A 161 -4.08 3.25 13.23
N SER A 162 -4.21 3.42 11.91
CA SER A 162 -5.32 2.89 11.10
C SER A 162 -4.91 1.73 10.20
N ASP A 163 -3.63 1.34 10.20
CA ASP A 163 -3.08 0.27 9.38
C ASP A 163 -2.19 -0.64 10.24
N VAL A 164 -2.78 -1.75 10.68
CA VAL A 164 -2.11 -2.74 11.54
C VAL A 164 -0.90 -3.37 10.85
N VAL A 165 -0.93 -3.53 9.52
CA VAL A 165 0.19 -4.12 8.78
C VAL A 165 1.37 -3.15 8.76
N LEU A 166 1.10 -1.87 8.52
CA LEU A 166 2.12 -0.82 8.61
C LEU A 166 2.67 -0.70 10.04
N GLN A 167 1.80 -0.76 11.05
CA GLN A 167 2.21 -0.71 12.46
C GLN A 167 3.20 -1.84 12.81
N ASP A 168 2.88 -3.08 12.40
CA ASP A 168 3.75 -4.24 12.60
C ASP A 168 5.06 -4.11 11.83
N GLN A 169 5.00 -3.60 10.59
CA GLN A 169 6.19 -3.35 9.78
C GLN A 169 7.12 -2.32 10.42
N ILE A 170 6.58 -1.22 10.95
CA ILE A 170 7.37 -0.20 11.67
C ILE A 170 7.97 -0.79 12.95
N ALA A 171 7.20 -1.58 13.70
CA ALA A 171 7.66 -2.21 14.94
C ALA A 171 8.81 -3.21 14.73
N THR A 172 8.86 -3.84 13.55
CA THR A 172 9.89 -4.82 13.17
C THR A 172 10.94 -4.25 12.23
N ALA A 173 10.91 -2.94 11.96
CA ALA A 173 11.83 -2.31 11.02
C ALA A 173 13.25 -2.23 11.59
N GLU A 174 14.24 -2.53 10.75
CA GLU A 174 15.64 -2.27 11.06
C GLU A 174 15.94 -0.75 11.06
N GLY A 175 15.15 0.01 10.31
CA GLY A 175 15.16 1.46 10.29
C GLY A 175 14.06 2.04 9.41
N VAL A 176 13.72 3.30 9.68
CA VAL A 176 12.84 4.13 8.86
C VAL A 176 13.66 5.31 8.36
N ARG A 177 13.71 5.50 7.04
CA ARG A 177 14.21 6.75 6.46
C ARG A 177 13.03 7.68 6.21
N ALA A 178 13.22 8.96 6.48
CA ALA A 178 12.23 9.98 6.27
C ALA A 178 12.87 11.17 5.58
N GLU A 179 12.28 11.62 4.48
CA GLU A 179 12.75 12.75 3.69
C GLU A 179 11.59 13.69 3.35
N GLU A 180 11.91 14.98 3.26
CA GLU A 180 10.97 15.98 2.77
C GLU A 180 11.35 16.32 1.32
N ARG A 181 10.40 16.16 0.41
CA ARG A 181 10.51 16.58 -0.99
C ARG A 181 9.57 17.74 -1.26
N GLN A 182 10.12 18.81 -1.84
CA GLN A 182 9.32 19.88 -2.40
C GLN A 182 8.73 19.42 -3.74
N GLY A 183 7.41 19.36 -3.81
CA GLY A 183 6.66 19.16 -5.05
C GLY A 183 6.48 20.46 -5.83
N GLY A 184 5.79 20.36 -6.97
CA GLY A 184 5.39 21.55 -7.73
C GLY A 184 4.44 22.45 -6.94
N GLU A 185 4.45 23.75 -7.26
CA GLU A 185 3.47 24.73 -6.74
C GLU A 185 3.45 24.85 -5.20
N GLY A 186 4.58 24.60 -4.53
CA GLY A 186 4.72 24.71 -3.06
C GLY A 186 4.09 23.57 -2.26
N GLN A 187 3.66 22.50 -2.93
CA GLN A 187 3.15 21.29 -2.28
C GLN A 187 4.30 20.50 -1.66
N VAL A 188 4.20 20.13 -0.40
CA VAL A 188 5.23 19.31 0.28
C VAL A 188 4.82 17.84 0.26
N TYR A 189 5.80 16.97 -0.01
CA TYR A 189 5.69 15.52 0.07
C TYR A 189 6.64 15.00 1.15
N TYR A 190 6.12 14.16 2.04
CA TYR A 190 6.92 13.40 2.99
C TYR A 190 7.08 11.99 2.50
N GLU A 191 8.31 11.53 2.47
CA GLU A 191 8.67 10.24 1.93
C GLU A 191 9.25 9.38 3.01
N TYR A 192 8.75 8.16 3.12
CA TYR A 192 9.25 7.18 4.06
C TYR A 192 9.66 5.92 3.34
N GLU A 193 10.81 5.39 3.73
CA GLU A 193 11.29 4.07 3.34
C GLU A 193 11.37 3.23 4.62
N VAL A 194 10.56 2.17 4.68
CA VAL A 194 10.45 1.27 5.83
C VAL A 194 10.93 -0.11 5.44
N ALA A 195 12.12 -0.49 5.90
CA ALA A 195 12.67 -1.82 5.72
C ALA A 195 12.30 -2.71 6.92
N GLY A 196 11.18 -3.44 6.79
CA GLY A 196 10.68 -4.38 7.80
C GLY A 196 11.24 -5.80 7.64
N ALA A 197 11.08 -6.62 8.67
CA ALA A 197 11.55 -8.01 8.64
C ALA A 197 10.91 -8.87 7.53
N GLY A 198 9.63 -8.61 7.21
CA GLY A 198 8.88 -9.36 6.19
C GLY A 198 8.70 -8.64 4.85
N ALA A 199 8.67 -7.31 4.86
CA ALA A 199 8.36 -6.50 3.69
C ALA A 199 9.05 -5.14 3.74
N HIS A 200 9.22 -4.57 2.56
CA HIS A 200 9.74 -3.23 2.35
C HIS A 200 8.61 -2.35 1.80
N SER A 201 8.44 -1.16 2.38
CA SER A 201 7.41 -0.20 1.97
C SER A 201 8.00 1.18 1.66
N LEU A 202 7.55 1.78 0.57
CA LEU A 202 7.72 3.19 0.23
C LEU A 202 6.41 3.93 0.45
N ILE A 203 6.45 5.07 1.11
CA ILE A 203 5.24 5.79 1.54
C ILE A 203 5.40 7.27 1.19
N SER A 204 4.51 7.80 0.36
CA SER A 204 4.50 9.22 0.00
C SER A 204 3.26 9.87 0.59
N VAL A 205 3.45 10.93 1.38
CA VAL A 205 2.38 11.60 2.12
C VAL A 205 2.33 13.07 1.77
N THR A 206 1.15 13.58 1.45
CA THR A 206 0.95 14.99 1.12
C THR A 206 -0.43 15.49 1.55
N CYS A 207 -0.62 16.81 1.61
CA CYS A 207 -1.91 17.43 1.91
C CYS A 207 -2.39 18.31 0.76
N ALA A 208 -3.53 17.98 0.17
CA ALA A 208 -4.19 18.81 -0.84
C ALA A 208 -5.70 18.81 -0.62
N ARG A 209 -6.43 19.83 -1.09
CA ARG A 209 -7.91 19.90 -1.02
C ARG A 209 -8.50 19.61 0.37
N ASN A 210 -7.84 20.05 1.46
CA ASN A 210 -8.27 19.77 2.84
C ASN A 210 -8.34 18.26 3.16
N LYS A 211 -7.48 17.47 2.52
CA LYS A 211 -7.28 16.04 2.77
C LYS A 211 -5.79 15.74 2.84
N LEU A 212 -5.42 14.77 3.66
CA LEU A 212 -4.13 14.08 3.57
C LEU A 212 -4.30 12.91 2.62
N TYR A 213 -3.32 12.71 1.74
CA TYR A 213 -3.21 11.53 0.88
C TYR A 213 -1.91 10.81 1.25
N ALA A 214 -1.98 9.48 1.34
CA ALA A 214 -0.83 8.62 1.57
C ALA A 214 -0.84 7.52 0.51
N HIS A 215 0.19 7.47 -0.32
CA HIS A 215 0.44 6.40 -1.27
C HIS A 215 1.45 5.43 -0.68
N PHE A 216 1.15 4.15 -0.78
CA PHE A 216 1.94 3.06 -0.22
C PHE A 216 2.29 2.12 -1.36
N VAL A 217 3.57 1.77 -1.48
CA VAL A 217 4.08 0.72 -2.36
C VAL A 217 4.78 -0.29 -1.49
N THR A 218 4.30 -1.53 -1.45
CA THR A 218 4.81 -2.57 -0.56
C THR A 218 5.14 -3.83 -1.34
N ALA A 219 6.30 -4.42 -1.05
CA ALA A 219 6.67 -5.73 -1.56
C ALA A 219 7.36 -6.59 -0.48
N PRO A 220 7.21 -7.92 -0.52
CA PRO A 220 8.02 -8.81 0.31
C PRO A 220 9.51 -8.67 -0.01
N ASN A 221 10.36 -8.86 0.99
CA ASN A 221 11.82 -8.71 0.84
C ASN A 221 12.42 -9.58 -0.29
N ALA A 222 11.83 -10.75 -0.55
CA ALA A 222 12.27 -11.65 -1.63
C ALA A 222 12.03 -11.08 -3.06
N GLU A 223 11.01 -10.23 -3.22
CA GLU A 223 10.66 -9.61 -4.50
C GLU A 223 11.18 -8.19 -4.62
N TRP A 224 11.36 -7.49 -3.49
CA TRP A 224 11.88 -6.13 -3.43
C TRP A 224 13.13 -5.93 -4.29
N GLY A 225 14.18 -6.74 -4.09
CA GLY A 225 15.42 -6.58 -4.84
C GLY A 225 15.31 -6.90 -6.34
N ARG A 226 14.26 -7.61 -6.77
CA ARG A 226 14.03 -7.90 -8.20
C ARG A 226 13.27 -6.77 -8.89
N ASP A 227 12.31 -6.19 -8.19
CA ASP A 227 11.37 -5.23 -8.76
C ASP A 227 11.59 -3.79 -8.26
N GLU A 228 12.66 -3.54 -7.51
CA GLU A 228 12.96 -2.27 -6.83
C GLU A 228 12.80 -1.05 -7.76
N ALA A 229 13.35 -1.10 -8.96
CA ALA A 229 13.29 0.01 -9.91
C ALA A 229 11.84 0.35 -10.32
N MET A 230 11.00 -0.67 -10.53
CA MET A 230 9.59 -0.47 -10.82
C MET A 230 8.86 0.05 -9.58
N LEU A 231 9.09 -0.53 -8.40
CA LEU A 231 8.43 -0.10 -7.16
C LEU A 231 8.76 1.36 -6.81
N ARG A 232 10.01 1.79 -7.00
CA ARG A 232 10.42 3.20 -6.83
C ARG A 232 9.74 4.11 -7.84
N ARG A 233 9.64 3.69 -9.10
CA ARG A 233 8.90 4.45 -10.11
C ARG A 233 7.42 4.62 -9.75
N LEU A 234 6.75 3.57 -9.26
CA LEU A 234 5.37 3.67 -8.80
C LEU A 234 5.24 4.71 -7.69
N HIS A 235 6.13 4.65 -6.71
CA HIS A 235 6.18 5.60 -5.60
C HIS A 235 6.42 7.04 -6.06
N GLU A 236 7.36 7.27 -6.98
CA GLU A 236 7.67 8.60 -7.51
C GLU A 236 6.57 9.17 -8.43
N SER A 237 5.77 8.30 -9.05
CA SER A 237 4.68 8.72 -9.96
C SER A 237 3.51 9.40 -9.24
N PHE A 238 3.38 9.20 -7.93
CA PHE A 238 2.25 9.68 -7.15
C PHE A 238 2.22 11.22 -7.06
N LYS A 239 1.11 11.81 -7.48
CA LYS A 239 0.88 13.25 -7.39
C LYS A 239 -0.59 13.59 -7.16
N THR A 240 -0.84 14.69 -6.46
CA THR A 240 -2.18 15.24 -6.28
C THR A 240 -2.49 16.25 -7.37
N ILE A 241 -3.72 16.26 -7.86
CA ILE A 241 -4.21 17.24 -8.82
C ILE A 241 -4.69 18.48 -8.06
N GLN A 242 -3.96 19.58 -8.20
CA GLN A 242 -4.38 20.84 -7.60
C GLN A 242 -5.74 21.30 -8.16
N PRO A 243 -6.62 21.86 -7.33
CA PRO A 243 -7.79 22.56 -7.83
C PRO A 243 -7.33 23.82 -8.59
N GLY A 244 -7.36 23.76 -9.93
CA GLY A 244 -6.99 24.87 -10.82
C GLY A 244 -5.90 24.56 -11.84
N ALA A 245 -5.21 23.42 -11.74
CA ALA A 245 -4.28 22.97 -12.78
C ALA A 245 -5.04 22.22 -13.90
N PRO A 246 -4.80 22.53 -15.19
CA PRO A 246 -5.34 21.74 -16.30
C PRO A 246 -4.89 20.27 -16.14
N PRO A 247 -5.74 19.28 -16.49
CA PRO A 247 -5.31 17.89 -16.51
C PRO A 247 -4.07 17.76 -17.42
N PRO A 248 -3.09 16.91 -17.06
CA PRO A 248 -1.88 16.75 -17.86
C PRO A 248 -2.28 16.40 -19.30
N ALA A 249 -1.85 17.23 -20.25
CA ALA A 249 -2.12 17.02 -21.66
C ALA A 249 -1.50 15.70 -22.09
N THR A 250 -2.33 14.75 -22.49
CA THR A 250 -1.89 13.57 -23.23
C THR A 250 -1.42 14.05 -24.61
N GLU A 251 -0.11 13.97 -24.87
CA GLU A 251 0.38 13.97 -26.24
C GLU A 251 -0.22 12.74 -26.94
N SER A 252 -0.89 12.98 -28.07
CA SER A 252 -1.56 11.97 -28.90
C SER A 252 -0.57 11.22 -29.77
#